data_AF-A0A9P1P1C6-F1
#
_entry.id   AF-A0A9P1P1C6-F1
#
_cell.length_a   1.000
_cell.length_b   1.000
_cell.length_c   1.000
_cell.angle_alpha   90.00
_cell.angle_beta   90.00
_cell.angle_gamma   90.00
#
_symmetry.space_group_name_H-M   'P 1'
#
loop_
_entity.id
_entity.type
_entity.pdbx_description
1 polymer ?
#
loop_
_entity_poly.entity_id
_entity_poly.type
_entity_poly.pdbx_seq_one_letter_code
_entity_poly.pdbx_strand_id
1 'polypeptide(L)'
;MWKYIITALVALELVLLSSFWSPAAATINDTESYIWDYAYGGSSQLVCKQVIFHPIGEPVPAHESLTQPATLRSHIVDSSHCKSVSKPS
;
A
#
# COMPACT_ATOMS: atom_id res chain seq x y z
N MET A 1 19.66 44.23 -22.89
CA MET A 1 18.22 43.92 -23.04
C MET A 1 17.99 42.51 -23.55
N TRP A 2 18.51 42.11 -24.72
CA TRP A 2 18.32 40.76 -25.30
C TRP A 2 18.61 39.59 -24.36
N LYS A 3 19.69 39.68 -23.59
CA LYS A 3 20.11 38.66 -22.62
C LYS A 3 19.07 38.43 -21.51
N TYR A 4 18.32 39.46 -21.12
CA TYR A 4 17.25 39.36 -20.13
C TYR A 4 15.98 38.73 -20.70
N ILE A 5 15.72 38.96 -21.99
CA ILE A 5 14.58 38.38 -22.72
C ILE A 5 14.77 36.86 -22.85
N ILE A 6 15.97 36.42 -23.22
CA ILE A 6 16.29 34.98 -23.31
C ILE A 6 16.13 34.31 -21.94
N THR A 7 16.66 34.90 -20.87
CA THR A 7 16.55 34.32 -19.53
C THR A 7 15.10 34.20 -19.07
N ALA A 8 14.24 35.18 -19.39
CA ALA A 8 12.83 35.12 -19.06
C ALA A 8 12.09 34.02 -19.84
N LEU A 9 12.44 33.83 -21.12
CA LEU A 9 11.88 32.77 -21.97
C LEU A 9 12.26 31.38 -21.47
N VAL A 10 13.53 31.16 -21.12
CA VAL A 10 14.01 29.87 -20.59
C VAL A 10 13.36 29.55 -19.25
N ALA A 11 13.20 30.55 -18.38
CA ALA A 11 12.51 30.36 -17.10
C ALA A 11 11.03 30.00 -17.30
N LEU A 12 10.35 30.66 -18.24
CA LEU A 12 8.96 30.36 -18.58
C LEU A 12 8.80 28.93 -19.12
N GLU A 13 9.72 28.51 -19.99
CA GLU A 13 9.71 27.17 -20.58
C GLU A 13 9.93 26.09 -19.51
N LEU A 14 10.86 26.29 -18.58
CA LEU A 14 11.09 25.39 -17.45
C LEU A 14 9.85 25.24 -16.56
N VAL A 15 9.13 26.35 -16.29
CA VAL A 15 7.89 26.31 -15.51
C VAL A 15 6.81 25.52 -16.25
N LEU A 16 6.64 25.76 -17.56
CA LEU A 16 5.67 25.05 -18.39
C LEU A 16 5.98 23.54 -18.53
N LEU A 17 7.26 23.18 -18.62
CA LEU A 17 7.69 21.78 -18.65
C LEU A 17 7.46 21.09 -17.30
N SER A 18 7.70 21.79 -16.19
CA SER A 18 7.51 21.25 -14.84
C SER A 18 6.04 21.00 -14.48
N SER A 19 5.12 21.80 -15.03
CA SER A 19 3.69 21.65 -14.78
C SER A 19 3.03 20.56 -15.63
N PHE A 20 3.69 20.08 -16.69
CA PHE A 20 3.16 19.02 -17.55
C PHE A 20 3.28 17.62 -16.92
N TRP A 21 4.12 17.44 -15.90
CA TRP A 21 4.30 16.15 -15.25
C TRP A 21 3.28 16.00 -14.11
N SER A 22 2.14 15.37 -14.41
CA SER A 22 1.23 14.92 -13.36
C SER A 22 1.95 13.93 -12.43
N PRO A 23 1.79 14.04 -11.10
CA PRO A 23 2.35 13.05 -10.18
C PRO A 23 1.77 11.67 -10.53
N ALA A 24 2.63 10.65 -10.61
CA ALA A 24 2.19 9.29 -10.82
C ALA A 24 1.22 8.91 -9.70
N ALA A 25 -0.03 8.58 -10.04
CA ALA A 25 -1.00 8.12 -9.08
C ALA A 25 -0.46 6.84 -8.42
N ALA A 26 -0.10 6.93 -7.14
CA ALA A 26 0.32 5.78 -6.38
C ALA A 26 -0.91 4.90 -6.12
N THR A 27 -1.01 3.79 -6.84
CA THR A 27 -2.06 2.78 -6.58
C THR A 27 -1.77 2.12 -5.23
N ILE A 28 -2.71 2.28 -4.30
CA ILE A 28 -2.68 1.58 -3.01
C ILE A 28 -3.20 0.17 -3.27
N ASN A 29 -2.34 -0.83 -3.16
CA ASN A 29 -2.71 -2.23 -3.35
C ASN A 29 -3.10 -2.89 -2.04
N ASP A 30 -4.14 -3.72 -2.10
CA ASP A 30 -4.50 -4.62 -1.01
C ASP A 30 -3.38 -5.62 -0.78
N THR A 31 -2.98 -5.77 0.48
CA THR A 31 -2.03 -6.79 0.86
C THR A 31 -2.79 -7.96 1.45
N GLU A 32 -2.72 -9.11 0.78
CA GLU A 32 -3.34 -10.34 1.26
C GLU A 32 -2.29 -11.26 1.87
N SER A 33 -2.59 -11.84 3.02
CA SER A 33 -1.75 -12.85 3.66
C SER A 33 -2.59 -14.03 4.16
N TYR A 34 -1.96 -15.19 4.24
CA TYR A 34 -2.60 -16.43 4.69
C TYR A 34 -1.91 -16.90 5.95
N ILE A 35 -2.68 -17.20 6.99
CA ILE A 35 -2.14 -17.61 8.29
C ILE A 35 -2.98 -18.74 8.89
N TRP A 36 -2.32 -19.56 9.70
CA TRP A 36 -3.01 -20.50 10.58
C TRP A 36 -3.43 -19.78 11.86
N ASP A 37 -4.71 -19.82 12.19
CA ASP A 37 -5.25 -19.21 13.40
C ASP A 37 -6.49 -19.99 13.88
N TYR A 38 -6.91 -19.76 15.12
CA TYR A 38 -8.11 -20.39 15.68
C TYR A 38 -9.38 -19.84 15.04
N ALA A 39 -10.41 -20.67 14.82
CA ALA A 39 -11.64 -20.24 14.13
C ALA A 39 -12.26 -18.95 14.72
N TYR A 40 -12.23 -18.81 16.05
CA TYR A 40 -12.63 -17.63 16.81
C TYR A 40 -11.94 -17.63 18.18
N GLY A 41 -12.02 -16.52 18.93
CA GLY A 41 -11.44 -16.42 20.27
C GLY A 41 -12.02 -17.47 21.23
N GLY A 42 -11.19 -18.41 21.68
CA GLY A 42 -11.60 -19.54 22.54
C GLY A 42 -11.90 -20.84 21.79
N SER A 43 -11.75 -20.89 20.47
CA SER A 43 -11.79 -22.15 19.72
C SER A 43 -10.47 -22.90 19.85
N SER A 44 -10.53 -24.24 19.90
CA SER A 44 -9.37 -25.12 19.77
C SER A 44 -9.13 -25.58 18.33
N GLN A 45 -10.00 -25.18 17.40
CA GLN A 45 -9.92 -25.57 16.01
C GLN A 45 -9.00 -24.62 15.23
N LEU A 46 -7.81 -25.13 14.85
CA LEU A 46 -6.88 -24.46 13.96
C LEU A 46 -7.38 -24.51 12.51
N VAL A 47 -7.56 -23.34 11.91
CA VAL A 47 -8.05 -23.16 10.54
C VAL A 47 -7.12 -22.22 9.76
N CYS A 48 -7.15 -22.32 8.43
CA CYS A 48 -6.47 -21.36 7.57
C CYS A 48 -7.36 -20.13 7.42
N LYS A 49 -6.78 -18.93 7.59
CA LYS A 49 -7.47 -17.66 7.39
C LYS A 49 -6.74 -16.81 6.37
N GLN A 50 -7.51 -16.17 5.50
CA GLN A 50 -7.01 -15.08 4.68
C GLN A 50 -7.22 -13.78 5.44
N VAL A 51 -6.17 -12.98 5.55
CA VAL A 51 -6.18 -11.64 6.13
C VAL A 51 -5.88 -10.65 5.02
N ILE A 52 -6.80 -9.73 4.80
CA ILE A 52 -6.70 -8.68 3.78
C ILE A 52 -6.49 -7.36 4.52
N PHE A 53 -5.37 -6.73 4.23
CA PHE A 53 -4.98 -5.42 4.73
C PHE A 53 -5.25 -4.39 3.64
N HIS A 54 -6.23 -3.52 3.89
CA HIS A 54 -6.54 -2.37 3.04
C HIS A 54 -6.06 -1.09 3.73
N PRO A 55 -4.99 -0.45 3.27
CA PRO A 55 -4.51 0.81 3.85
C PRO A 55 -5.59 1.89 3.73
N ILE A 56 -5.83 2.64 4.80
CA ILE A 56 -6.78 3.76 4.80
C ILE A 56 -5.98 5.06 4.69
N GLY A 57 -6.08 5.76 3.56
CA GLY A 57 -5.47 7.07 3.37
C GLY A 57 -4.44 7.13 2.24
N GLU A 58 -3.86 8.30 2.00
CA GLU A 58 -2.80 8.48 0.99
C GLU A 58 -1.52 7.72 1.39
N PRO A 59 -0.71 7.28 0.41
CA PRO A 59 0.57 6.64 0.69
C PRO A 59 1.47 7.61 1.46
N VAL A 60 1.63 7.36 2.76
CA VAL A 60 2.52 8.19 3.59
C VAL A 60 3.96 7.87 3.17
N PRO A 61 4.80 8.90 2.89
CA PRO A 61 6.21 8.69 2.60
C PRO A 61 6.86 7.88 3.73
N ALA A 62 7.73 6.94 3.36
CA ALA A 62 8.34 5.93 4.25
C ALA A 62 9.06 6.48 5.49
N HIS A 63 9.27 7.80 5.54
CA HIS A 63 9.95 8.50 6.62
C HIS A 63 9.02 9.05 7.71
N GLU A 64 7.71 9.13 7.50
CA GLU A 64 6.80 9.92 8.36
C GLU A 64 5.77 9.13 9.16
N SER A 65 5.53 7.84 8.88
CA SER A 65 4.63 7.03 9.72
C SER A 65 5.13 5.62 9.96
N LEU A 66 5.38 5.28 11.23
CA LEU A 66 5.56 3.91 11.69
C LEU A 66 4.25 3.12 11.73
N THR A 67 3.10 3.81 11.66
CA THR A 67 1.78 3.19 11.81
C THR A 67 0.77 3.89 10.91
N GLN A 68 0.39 3.26 9.80
CA GLN A 68 -0.73 3.68 8.97
C GLN A 68 -2.01 2.98 9.44
N PRO A 69 -3.15 3.69 9.53
CA PRO A 69 -4.43 3.03 9.77
C PRO A 69 -4.76 2.12 8.59
N ALA A 70 -5.09 0.87 8.87
CA ALA A 70 -5.50 -0.11 7.86
C ALA A 70 -6.82 -0.78 8.28
N THR A 71 -7.70 -1.01 7.32
CA THR A 71 -8.85 -1.88 7.51
C THR A 71 -8.37 -3.32 7.38
N LEU A 72 -8.62 -4.11 8.42
CA LEU A 72 -8.37 -5.53 8.45
C LEU A 72 -9.67 -6.28 8.16
N ARG A 73 -9.66 -7.15 7.15
CA ARG A 73 -10.72 -8.14 6.93
C ARG A 73 -10.10 -9.52 7.03
N SER A 74 -10.76 -10.43 7.74
CA SER A 74 -10.33 -11.82 7.79
C SER A 74 -11.50 -12.76 7.57
N HIS A 75 -11.24 -13.88 6.90
CA HIS A 75 -12.20 -14.95 6.75
C HIS A 75 -11.50 -16.31 6.68
N ILE A 76 -12.22 -17.35 7.05
CA ILE A 76 -11.72 -18.72 7.03
C ILE A 76 -11.71 -19.20 5.57
N VAL A 77 -10.58 -19.77 5.16
CA VAL A 77 -10.38 -20.31 3.80
C VAL A 77 -9.95 -21.77 3.88
N ASP A 78 -9.90 -22.43 2.72
CA ASP A 78 -9.45 -23.81 2.65
C ASP A 78 -7.98 -23.96 3.09
N SER A 79 -7.68 -25.09 3.74
CA SER A 79 -6.34 -25.43 4.21
C SER A 79 -5.25 -25.37 3.13
N SER A 80 -5.64 -25.53 1.86
CA SER A 80 -4.74 -25.47 0.72
C SER A 80 -4.06 -24.12 0.52
N HIS A 81 -4.69 -23.03 0.97
CA HIS A 81 -4.10 -21.69 0.87
C HIS A 81 -2.94 -21.47 1.85
N CYS A 82 -2.95 -22.18 3.00
CA CYS A 82 -1.88 -22.12 3.98
C CYS A 82 -0.83 -23.24 3.79
N LYS A 83 -0.78 -23.92 2.64
CA LYS A 83 0.20 -24.99 2.36
C LYS A 83 1.66 -24.54 2.49
N SER A 84 1.93 -23.29 2.14
CA SER A 84 3.26 -22.68 2.23
C SER A 84 3.60 -22.15 3.62
N VAL A 85 2.64 -22.15 4.55
CA VAL A 85 2.78 -21.59 5.90
C VAL A 85 2.82 -22.72 6.91
N SER A 86 3.84 -22.72 7.77
CA SER A 86 3.99 -23.72 8.83
C SER A 86 2.79 -23.70 9.77
N LYS A 87 2.13 -24.86 9.93
CA LYS A 87 1.03 -25.01 10.88
C LYS A 87 1.58 -24.99 12.31
N PRO A 88 1.06 -24.14 13.21
CA PRO A 88 1.39 -24.16 14.63
C PRO A 88 1.06 -25.53 15.23
N SER A 89 1.98 -26.06 16.04
CA SER A 89 1.85 -27.32 16.78
C SER A 89 1.25 -27.11 18.16
#